data_AF-A0AAX6EKH6-F1
#
_entry.id   AF-A0AAX6EKH6-F1
#
_cell.length_a   1.000
_cell.length_b   1.000
_cell.length_c   1.000
_cell.angle_alpha   90.00
_cell.angle_beta   90.00
_cell.angle_gamma   90.00
#
_symmetry.space_group_name_H-M   'P 1'
#
loop_
_entity.id
_entity.type
_entity.pdbx_description
1 polymer ?
#
loop_
_entity_poly.entity_id
_entity_poly.type
_entity_poly.pdbx_seq_one_letter_code
_entity_poly.pdbx_strand_id
1 'polypeptide(L)'
;MLSLNCSAFILARRWEPVNISRKFDALVVCGARGPRPRFPRVWKSRKRIGTISKSQKLVDCVKGLSNVKEEVYGALDSFIAWELEFPLIVVKKALRTLEIQKEWKRIIQVIKWMLSKGQGKTMGSYYQLLNALAEDGRLEEAEELWNKIFSENLESLPRIFFIKMISIYYDKGMNEKMFEVFADMEELGVQPDQAIVRMVGDVFQKMGMLDKYDKLKKKYPPTSWEYRYIKGKRIRIRVKGQHSLDEEADDCSLAHSTD
;
A
#
# COMPACT_ATOMS: atom_id res chain seq x y z
N MET A 1 -52.05 -18.95 60.22
CA MET A 1 -50.73 -19.58 60.15
C MET A 1 -49.66 -18.49 60.18
N LEU A 2 -48.78 -18.58 61.17
CA LEU A 2 -47.48 -17.89 61.33
C LEU A 2 -47.46 -16.35 61.32
N SER A 3 -47.78 -15.78 62.50
CA SER A 3 -47.09 -14.59 63.01
C SER A 3 -45.79 -15.03 63.70
N LEU A 4 -44.67 -14.36 63.43
CA LEU A 4 -43.46 -14.45 64.26
C LEU A 4 -42.83 -13.07 64.41
N ASN A 5 -42.68 -12.72 65.67
CA ASN A 5 -42.11 -11.50 66.23
C ASN A 5 -40.64 -11.35 65.88
N CYS A 6 -40.15 -10.10 65.84
CA CYS A 6 -38.76 -9.84 66.18
C CYS A 6 -38.65 -8.59 67.06
N SER A 7 -38.15 -8.83 68.25
CA SER A 7 -37.98 -7.94 69.39
C SER A 7 -36.97 -6.82 69.15
N ALA A 8 -37.33 -5.60 69.51
CA ALA A 8 -36.41 -4.48 69.64
C ALA A 8 -35.49 -4.68 70.86
N PHE A 9 -34.22 -5.00 70.61
CA PHE A 9 -33.18 -4.97 71.65
C PHE A 9 -32.69 -3.52 71.82
N ILE A 10 -33.20 -2.87 72.87
CA ILE A 10 -32.66 -1.61 73.40
C ILE A 10 -31.49 -1.98 74.33
N LEU A 11 -30.25 -1.79 73.86
CA LEU A 11 -29.08 -1.81 74.73
C LEU A 11 -28.87 -0.41 75.30
N ALA A 12 -29.45 -0.18 76.48
CA ALA A 12 -29.03 0.89 77.37
C ALA A 12 -27.69 0.49 78.01
N ARG A 13 -26.61 1.21 77.69
CA ARG A 13 -25.41 1.27 78.54
C ARG A 13 -24.95 2.72 78.70
N ARG A 14 -25.38 3.28 79.83
CA ARG A 14 -24.66 4.14 80.78
C ARG A 14 -23.30 4.67 80.27
N TRP A 15 -23.27 5.97 80.00
CA TRP A 15 -22.02 6.71 79.76
C TRP A 15 -21.41 7.05 81.12
N GLU A 16 -20.24 6.49 81.42
CA GLU A 16 -19.36 7.03 82.46
C GLU A 16 -18.44 8.08 81.83
N PRO A 17 -18.23 9.26 82.46
CA PRO A 17 -17.33 10.26 81.93
C PRO A 17 -15.88 9.81 82.17
N VAL A 18 -15.19 9.46 81.09
CA VAL A 18 -13.73 9.27 81.13
C VAL A 18 -13.11 10.67 81.25
N ASN A 19 -12.55 10.97 82.43
CA ASN A 19 -11.71 12.13 82.64
C ASN A 19 -10.40 11.96 81.85
N ILE A 20 -10.35 12.56 80.67
CA ILE A 20 -9.11 12.66 79.88
C ILE A 20 -8.25 13.75 80.51
N SER A 21 -7.22 13.32 81.24
CA SER A 21 -6.14 14.17 81.72
C SER A 21 -5.51 14.91 80.52
N ARG A 22 -5.71 16.23 80.47
CA ARG A 22 -4.98 17.11 79.56
C ARG A 22 -3.53 17.22 80.04
N LYS A 23 -2.67 16.31 79.60
CA LYS A 23 -1.24 16.61 79.47
C LYS A 23 -1.06 17.46 78.21
N PHE A 24 -1.02 18.77 78.40
CA PHE A 24 -0.36 19.66 77.46
C PHE A 24 1.13 19.39 77.61
N ASP A 25 1.73 18.67 76.67
CA ASP A 25 3.14 18.81 76.30
C ASP A 25 3.37 18.07 74.98
N ALA A 26 2.88 18.68 73.91
CA ALA A 26 3.42 18.48 72.58
C ALA A 26 3.51 19.87 71.96
N LEU A 27 4.54 20.61 72.38
CA LEU A 27 4.94 21.83 71.70
C LEU A 27 5.44 21.40 70.32
N VAL A 28 4.54 21.35 69.35
CA VAL A 28 4.90 21.15 67.95
C VAL A 28 5.64 22.40 67.54
N VAL A 29 6.97 22.34 67.64
CA VAL A 29 7.83 23.30 66.97
C VAL A 29 7.51 23.13 65.48
N CYS A 30 6.81 24.10 64.91
CA CYS A 30 6.79 24.31 63.48
C CYS A 30 8.23 24.56 63.06
N GLY A 31 9.01 23.50 62.82
CA GLY A 31 10.25 23.61 62.09
C GLY A 31 9.88 24.33 60.81
N ALA A 32 10.49 25.49 60.58
CA ALA A 32 10.22 26.34 59.43
C ALA A 32 10.38 25.46 58.19
N ARG A 33 9.27 24.91 57.69
CA ARG A 33 9.22 24.30 56.37
C ARG A 33 9.51 25.49 55.47
N GLY A 34 10.76 25.55 55.02
CA GLY A 34 11.21 26.56 54.07
C GLY A 34 10.18 26.71 52.95
N PRO A 35 10.09 27.89 52.32
CA PRO A 35 9.03 28.22 51.38
C PRO A 35 8.82 27.05 50.42
N ARG A 36 7.58 26.51 50.38
CA ARG A 36 7.21 25.40 49.50
C ARG A 36 7.79 25.72 48.12
N PRO A 37 8.72 24.92 47.58
CA PRO A 37 9.43 25.32 46.40
C PRO A 37 8.44 25.57 45.26
N ARG A 38 8.42 26.82 44.76
CA ARG A 38 7.59 27.27 43.65
C ARG A 38 8.24 26.85 42.32
N PHE A 39 8.59 25.59 42.17
CA PHE A 39 8.77 25.09 40.82
C PHE A 39 7.35 24.93 40.24
N PRO A 40 7.03 25.48 39.06
CA PRO A 40 5.84 25.06 38.37
C PRO A 40 5.88 23.53 38.30
N ARG A 41 4.77 22.85 38.58
CA ARG A 41 4.69 21.41 38.31
C ARG A 41 4.70 21.26 36.79
N VAL A 42 5.89 21.33 36.19
CA VAL A 42 6.08 21.24 34.74
C VAL A 42 5.80 19.79 34.41
N TRP A 43 4.57 19.52 33.98
CA TRP A 43 4.28 18.30 33.24
C TRP A 43 5.24 18.32 32.06
N LYS A 44 6.29 17.50 32.11
CA LYS A 44 7.17 17.30 30.96
C LYS A 44 6.31 16.60 29.93
N SER A 45 5.73 17.37 29.00
CA SER A 45 5.11 16.77 27.83
C SER A 45 6.21 16.07 27.05
N ARG A 46 6.13 14.74 26.94
CA ARG A 46 6.97 14.04 25.97
C ARG A 46 6.54 14.56 24.60
N LYS A 47 7.45 15.20 23.86
CA LYS A 47 7.18 15.62 22.48
C LYS A 47 6.69 14.40 21.70
N ARG A 48 5.54 14.52 21.03
CA ARG A 48 4.99 13.45 20.19
C ARG A 48 6.03 13.13 19.11
N ILE A 49 6.48 11.89 19.04
CA ILE A 49 7.40 11.44 17.99
C ILE A 49 6.68 11.65 16.66
N GLY A 50 7.31 12.42 15.76
CA GLY A 50 6.76 12.73 14.44
C GLY A 50 6.65 11.49 13.56
N THR A 51 5.77 11.53 12.56
CA THR A 51 5.54 10.39 11.63
C THR A 51 6.81 9.97 10.91
N ILE A 52 7.69 10.92 10.58
CA ILE A 52 8.97 10.67 9.90
C ILE A 52 9.94 9.90 10.81
N SER A 53 10.08 10.33 12.06
CA SER A 53 10.94 9.62 13.02
C SER A 53 10.39 8.23 13.35
N LYS A 54 9.06 8.07 13.41
CA LYS A 54 8.44 6.74 13.56
C LYS A 54 8.73 5.83 12.36
N SER A 55 8.61 6.34 11.13
CA SER A 55 8.88 5.53 9.94
C SER A 55 10.34 5.14 9.83
N GLN A 56 11.26 6.04 10.20
CA GLN A 56 12.69 5.73 10.25
C GLN A 56 12.98 4.62 11.25
N LYS A 57 12.43 4.71 12.47
CA LYS A 57 12.55 3.65 13.47
C LYS A 57 12.02 2.31 12.96
N LEU A 58 10.90 2.30 12.25
CA LEU A 58 10.37 1.08 11.65
C LEU A 58 11.33 0.50 10.62
N VAL A 59 11.91 1.33 9.75
CA VAL A 59 12.93 0.90 8.77
C VAL A 59 14.14 0.29 9.48
N ASP A 60 14.66 0.96 10.50
CA ASP A 60 15.83 0.49 11.26
C ASP A 60 15.53 -0.84 11.97
N CYS A 61 14.32 -0.98 12.54
CA CYS A 61 13.87 -2.23 13.15
C CYS A 61 13.83 -3.36 12.12
N VAL A 62 13.15 -3.16 10.99
CA VAL A 62 12.99 -4.20 9.96
C VAL A 62 14.34 -4.61 9.36
N LYS A 63 15.29 -3.68 9.23
CA LYS A 63 16.64 -3.98 8.72
C LYS A 63 17.46 -4.84 9.66
N GLY A 64 17.34 -4.64 10.97
CA GLY A 64 18.14 -5.34 11.98
C GLY A 64 17.67 -6.77 12.30
N LEU A 65 16.52 -7.20 11.77
CA LEU A 65 15.93 -8.52 12.05
C LEU A 65 16.49 -9.60 11.14
N SER A 66 16.30 -10.88 11.48
CA SER A 66 16.58 -11.96 10.54
C SER A 66 15.52 -12.00 9.42
N ASN A 67 15.69 -12.92 8.47
CA ASN A 67 14.72 -13.13 7.39
C ASN A 67 13.56 -14.07 7.79
N VAL A 68 13.51 -14.52 9.05
CA VAL A 68 12.46 -15.40 9.56
C VAL A 68 11.15 -14.62 9.66
N LYS A 69 10.08 -15.16 9.05
CA LYS A 69 8.75 -14.53 9.01
C LYS A 69 8.24 -14.15 10.39
N GLU A 70 8.38 -15.05 11.36
CA GLU A 70 7.86 -14.88 12.73
C GLU A 70 8.54 -13.73 13.47
N GLU A 71 9.86 -13.60 13.34
CA GLU A 71 10.61 -12.50 13.97
C GLU A 71 10.19 -11.14 13.39
N VAL A 72 10.09 -11.06 12.06
CA VAL A 72 9.70 -9.82 11.38
C VAL A 72 8.26 -9.44 11.74
N TYR A 73 7.34 -10.40 11.71
CA TYR A 73 5.93 -10.14 11.98
C TYR A 73 5.71 -9.84 13.47
N GLY A 74 6.39 -10.54 14.37
CA GLY A 74 6.35 -10.28 15.81
C GLY A 74 6.91 -8.91 16.17
N ALA A 75 8.02 -8.50 15.56
CA ALA A 75 8.57 -7.15 15.74
C ALA A 75 7.61 -6.08 15.24
N LEU A 76 7.02 -6.26 14.05
CA LEU A 76 6.04 -5.32 13.50
C LEU A 76 4.74 -5.26 14.32
N ASP A 77 4.28 -6.39 14.85
CA ASP A 77 3.12 -6.45 15.75
C ASP A 77 3.41 -5.74 17.07
N SER A 78 4.60 -5.94 17.65
CA SER A 78 5.04 -5.22 18.85
C SER A 78 5.13 -3.70 18.61
N PHE A 79 5.50 -3.29 17.40
CA PHE A 79 5.56 -1.89 17.00
C PHE A 79 4.16 -1.25 16.93
N ILE A 80 3.14 -2.01 16.50
CA ILE A 80 1.75 -1.55 16.43
C ILE A 80 1.03 -1.63 17.77
N ALA A 81 1.41 -2.54 18.67
CA ALA A 81 0.67 -2.80 19.91
C ALA A 81 0.35 -1.57 20.77
N TRP A 82 1.10 -0.47 20.62
CA TRP A 82 0.93 0.79 21.36
C TRP A 82 0.22 1.90 20.56
N GLU A 83 -0.19 1.65 19.32
CA GLU A 83 -0.89 2.63 18.49
C GLU A 83 -2.40 2.37 18.53
N LEU A 84 -3.18 3.45 18.69
CA LEU A 84 -4.65 3.39 18.73
C LEU A 84 -5.25 3.01 17.36
N GLU A 85 -4.56 3.39 16.28
CA GLU A 85 -4.95 3.12 14.89
C GLU A 85 -3.78 2.49 14.15
N PHE A 86 -4.08 1.68 13.13
CA PHE A 86 -3.03 1.09 12.30
C PHE A 86 -2.22 2.21 11.61
N PRO A 87 -0.89 2.27 11.77
CA PRO A 87 -0.09 3.41 11.34
C PRO A 87 0.20 3.36 9.82
N LEU A 88 -0.83 3.36 8.98
CA LEU A 88 -0.75 3.27 7.50
C LEU A 88 0.22 4.29 6.90
N ILE A 89 0.16 5.55 7.36
CA ILE A 89 1.00 6.63 6.85
C ILE A 89 2.49 6.37 7.19
N VAL A 90 2.76 5.84 8.38
CA VAL A 90 4.12 5.53 8.84
C VAL A 90 4.68 4.36 8.03
N VAL A 91 3.89 3.30 7.85
CA VAL A 91 4.26 2.13 7.03
C VAL A 91 4.48 2.54 5.58
N LYS A 92 3.57 3.32 4.98
CA LYS A 92 3.72 3.83 3.60
C LYS A 92 4.99 4.65 3.41
N LYS A 93 5.33 5.51 4.38
CA LYS A 93 6.61 6.25 4.36
C LYS A 93 7.81 5.32 4.48
N ALA A 94 7.77 4.35 5.39
CA ALA A 94 8.84 3.37 5.55
C ALA A 94 9.04 2.52 4.28
N LEU A 95 7.97 2.07 3.64
CA LEU A 95 8.02 1.35 2.36
C LEU A 95 8.69 2.20 1.27
N ARG A 96 8.36 3.49 1.17
CA ARG A 96 9.02 4.40 0.23
C ARG A 96 10.51 4.56 0.52
N THR A 97 10.91 4.61 1.79
CA THR A 97 12.32 4.66 2.19
C THR A 97 13.06 3.37 1.83
N LEU A 98 12.43 2.21 2.09
CA LEU A 98 12.98 0.90 1.73
C LEU A 98 13.10 0.72 0.21
N GLU A 99 12.16 1.26 -0.56
CA GLU A 99 12.17 1.25 -2.03
C GLU A 99 13.32 2.06 -2.60
N ILE A 100 13.59 3.26 -2.04
CA ILE A 100 14.76 4.06 -2.41
C ILE A 100 16.06 3.30 -2.10
N GLN A 101 16.08 2.52 -1.02
CA GLN A 101 17.22 1.71 -0.61
C GLN A 101 17.31 0.35 -1.34
N LYS A 102 16.32 0.01 -2.18
CA LYS A 102 16.21 -1.26 -2.92
C LYS A 102 16.22 -2.52 -2.03
N GLU A 103 15.65 -2.42 -0.84
CA GLU A 103 15.52 -3.55 0.10
C GLU A 103 14.28 -4.39 -0.21
N TRP A 104 14.25 -5.02 -1.39
CA TRP A 104 13.04 -5.68 -1.94
C TRP A 104 12.47 -6.76 -1.01
N LYS A 105 13.33 -7.58 -0.40
CA LYS A 105 12.94 -8.62 0.58
C LYS A 105 12.14 -8.04 1.74
N ARG A 106 12.59 -6.89 2.28
CA ARG A 106 11.94 -6.21 3.41
C ARG A 106 10.62 -5.60 3.00
N ILE A 107 10.55 -5.02 1.80
CA ILE A 107 9.31 -4.49 1.22
C ILE A 107 8.26 -5.59 1.12
N ILE A 108 8.64 -6.76 0.59
CA ILE A 108 7.74 -7.92 0.49
C ILE A 108 7.22 -8.34 1.87
N GLN A 109 8.11 -8.47 2.85
CA GLN A 109 7.74 -8.85 4.23
C GLN A 109 6.77 -7.85 4.85
N VAL A 110 7.06 -6.55 4.78
CA VAL A 110 6.22 -5.50 5.37
C VAL A 110 4.87 -5.41 4.66
N ILE A 111 4.81 -5.51 3.33
CA ILE A 111 3.53 -5.48 2.61
C ILE A 111 2.70 -6.74 2.91
N LYS A 112 3.29 -7.94 2.88
CA LYS A 112 2.57 -9.17 3.21
C LYS A 112 2.05 -9.16 4.65
N TRP A 113 2.84 -8.64 5.60
CA TRP A 113 2.39 -8.43 6.98
C TRP A 113 1.20 -7.46 7.04
N MET A 114 1.31 -6.29 6.40
CA MET A 114 0.24 -5.29 6.37
C MET A 114 -1.07 -5.86 5.80
N LEU A 115 -0.98 -6.62 4.70
CA LEU A 115 -2.12 -7.30 4.09
C LEU A 115 -2.71 -8.40 4.98
N SER A 116 -1.89 -9.12 5.75
CA SER A 116 -2.34 -10.15 6.69
C SER A 116 -3.18 -9.58 7.83
N LYS A 117 -2.98 -8.31 8.20
CA LYS A 117 -3.81 -7.59 9.17
C LYS A 117 -5.09 -7.01 8.56
N GLY A 118 -5.34 -7.30 7.28
CA GLY A 118 -6.46 -6.74 6.53
C GLY A 118 -6.28 -5.27 6.14
N GLN A 119 -5.07 -4.71 6.32
CA GLN A 119 -4.80 -3.29 6.13
C GLN A 119 -4.12 -3.04 4.78
N GLY A 120 -4.29 -1.84 4.24
CA GLY A 120 -3.58 -1.40 3.04
C GLY A 120 -3.91 -2.20 1.77
N LYS A 121 -5.08 -2.85 1.68
CA LYS A 121 -5.58 -3.51 0.45
C LYS A 121 -5.95 -2.47 -0.61
N THR A 122 -4.94 -1.97 -1.32
CA THR A 122 -5.11 -0.98 -2.39
C THR A 122 -4.34 -1.43 -3.63
N MET A 123 -4.76 -0.99 -4.82
CA MET A 123 -4.04 -1.26 -6.06
C MET A 123 -2.57 -0.80 -5.99
N GLY A 124 -2.29 0.30 -5.29
CA GLY A 124 -0.91 0.77 -5.08
C GLY A 124 -0.06 -0.22 -4.27
N SER A 125 -0.63 -0.80 -3.21
CA SER A 125 0.08 -1.81 -2.40
C SER A 125 0.34 -3.10 -3.18
N TYR A 126 -0.64 -3.54 -3.98
CA TYR A 126 -0.48 -4.71 -4.84
C TYR A 126 0.55 -4.48 -5.94
N TYR A 127 0.53 -3.32 -6.58
CA TYR A 127 1.54 -2.95 -7.57
C TYR A 127 2.94 -2.90 -6.95
N GLN A 128 3.09 -2.31 -5.76
CA GLN A 128 4.37 -2.25 -5.06
C GLN A 128 4.87 -3.64 -4.67
N LEU A 129 3.97 -4.54 -4.24
CA LEU A 129 4.31 -5.93 -3.95
C LEU A 129 4.74 -6.69 -5.21
N LEU A 130 4.00 -6.54 -6.31
CA LEU A 130 4.32 -7.14 -7.61
C LEU A 130 5.71 -6.69 -8.09
N ASN A 131 5.96 -5.38 -8.03
CA ASN A 131 7.26 -4.81 -8.36
C ASN A 131 8.37 -5.39 -7.49
N ALA A 132 8.20 -5.40 -6.16
CA ALA A 132 9.21 -5.91 -5.25
C ALA A 132 9.49 -7.41 -5.44
N LEU A 133 8.47 -8.23 -5.71
CA LEU A 133 8.64 -9.66 -6.03
C LEU A 133 9.44 -9.87 -7.31
N ALA A 134 9.15 -9.08 -8.34
CA ALA A 134 9.88 -9.14 -9.60
C ALA A 134 11.37 -8.76 -9.44
N GLU A 135 11.65 -7.68 -8.71
CA GLU A 135 13.02 -7.21 -8.45
C GLU A 135 13.80 -8.12 -7.49
N ASP A 136 13.13 -8.82 -6.58
CA ASP A 136 13.74 -9.85 -5.71
C ASP A 136 13.96 -11.19 -6.45
N GLY A 137 13.52 -11.31 -7.71
CA GLY A 137 13.67 -12.50 -8.53
C GLY A 137 12.62 -13.60 -8.29
N ARG A 138 11.64 -13.36 -7.41
CA ARG A 138 10.57 -14.31 -7.05
C ARG A 138 9.42 -14.26 -8.04
N LEU A 139 9.68 -14.72 -9.27
CA LEU A 139 8.73 -14.64 -10.38
C LEU A 139 7.44 -15.41 -10.11
N GLU A 140 7.55 -16.64 -9.62
CA GLU A 140 6.41 -17.53 -9.42
C GLU A 140 5.35 -16.88 -8.51
N GLU A 141 5.79 -16.29 -7.40
CA GLU A 141 4.90 -15.54 -6.50
C GLU A 141 4.34 -14.26 -7.13
N ALA A 142 5.09 -13.62 -8.03
CA ALA A 142 4.61 -12.47 -8.77
C ALA A 142 3.49 -12.87 -9.75
N GLU A 143 3.63 -14.02 -10.42
CA GLU A 143 2.62 -14.58 -11.31
C GLU A 143 1.37 -15.01 -10.55
N GLU A 144 1.52 -15.69 -9.40
CA GLU A 144 0.40 -16.03 -8.52
C GLU A 144 -0.37 -14.77 -8.08
N LEU A 145 0.35 -13.73 -7.69
CA LEU A 145 -0.25 -12.44 -7.32
C LEU A 145 -0.96 -11.79 -8.51
N TRP A 146 -0.33 -11.80 -9.69
CA TRP A 146 -0.93 -11.28 -10.91
C TRP A 146 -2.23 -12.00 -11.24
N ASN A 147 -2.22 -13.34 -11.31
CA ASN A 147 -3.39 -14.14 -11.64
C ASN A 147 -4.54 -13.92 -10.65
N LYS A 148 -4.21 -13.78 -9.37
CA LYS A 148 -5.20 -13.45 -8.33
C LYS A 148 -5.83 -12.08 -8.57
N ILE A 149 -5.02 -11.03 -8.79
CA ILE A 149 -5.56 -9.68 -9.01
C ILE A 149 -6.34 -9.63 -10.32
N PHE A 150 -5.84 -10.31 -11.35
CA PHE A 150 -6.44 -10.38 -12.68
C PHE A 150 -7.82 -11.03 -12.63
N SER A 151 -7.95 -12.22 -12.04
CA SER A 151 -9.25 -12.89 -11.86
C SER A 151 -10.22 -12.10 -10.98
N GLU A 152 -9.75 -11.40 -9.95
CA GLU A 152 -10.61 -10.59 -9.07
C GLU A 152 -11.06 -9.27 -9.72
N ASN A 153 -10.33 -8.73 -10.71
CA ASN A 153 -10.51 -7.34 -11.19
C ASN A 153 -10.45 -7.19 -12.72
N LEU A 154 -10.92 -8.18 -13.48
CA LEU A 154 -10.77 -8.27 -14.95
C LEU A 154 -10.98 -6.94 -15.70
N GLU A 155 -12.11 -6.26 -15.48
CA GLU A 155 -12.43 -5.01 -16.22
C GLU A 155 -11.84 -3.74 -15.60
N SER A 156 -11.47 -3.79 -14.32
CA SER A 156 -11.07 -2.60 -13.53
C SER A 156 -9.57 -2.53 -13.25
N LEU A 157 -8.78 -3.41 -13.88
CA LEU A 157 -7.35 -3.49 -13.68
C LEU A 157 -6.65 -2.24 -14.24
N PRO A 158 -5.85 -1.53 -13.42
CA PRO A 158 -5.10 -0.40 -13.92
C PRO A 158 -4.06 -0.82 -14.96
N ARG A 159 -4.00 -0.08 -16.07
CA ARG A 159 -3.05 -0.26 -17.18
C ARG A 159 -1.59 -0.50 -16.76
N ILE A 160 -1.15 0.12 -15.67
CA ILE A 160 0.22 -0.01 -15.15
C ILE A 160 0.61 -1.46 -14.80
N PHE A 161 -0.35 -2.33 -14.44
CA PHE A 161 -0.05 -3.71 -14.11
C PHE A 161 0.31 -4.54 -15.35
N PHE A 162 -0.48 -4.41 -16.43
CA PHE A 162 -0.16 -5.02 -17.73
C PHE A 162 1.23 -4.59 -18.19
N ILE A 163 1.51 -3.29 -18.10
CA ILE A 163 2.81 -2.75 -18.50
C ILE A 163 3.95 -3.40 -17.70
N LYS A 164 3.76 -3.54 -16.38
CA LYS A 164 4.78 -4.15 -15.52
C LYS A 164 4.97 -5.63 -15.84
N MET A 165 3.92 -6.41 -16.02
CA MET A 165 4.02 -7.84 -16.36
C MET A 165 4.70 -8.07 -17.71
N ILE A 166 4.31 -7.30 -18.74
CA ILE A 166 4.96 -7.36 -20.06
C ILE A 166 6.45 -7.02 -19.94
N SER A 167 6.82 -6.00 -19.18
CA SER A 167 8.23 -5.67 -18.92
C SER A 167 8.97 -6.82 -18.23
N ILE A 168 8.38 -7.44 -17.21
CA ILE A 168 9.01 -8.56 -16.49
C ILE A 168 9.27 -9.74 -17.44
N TYR A 169 8.29 -10.10 -18.27
CA TYR A 169 8.45 -11.21 -19.21
C TYR A 169 9.43 -10.89 -20.34
N TYR A 170 9.43 -9.65 -20.83
CA TYR A 170 10.40 -9.18 -21.83
C TYR A 170 11.84 -9.29 -21.30
N ASP A 171 12.09 -8.81 -20.07
CA ASP A 171 13.42 -8.84 -19.45
C ASP A 171 13.92 -10.27 -19.19
N LYS A 172 12.99 -11.22 -18.97
CA LYS A 172 13.29 -12.64 -18.77
C LYS A 172 13.29 -13.49 -20.03
N GLY A 173 12.96 -12.90 -21.19
CA GLY A 173 12.85 -13.62 -22.47
C GLY A 173 11.68 -14.61 -22.53
N MET A 174 10.67 -14.45 -21.67
CA MET A 174 9.47 -15.30 -21.62
C MET A 174 8.44 -14.79 -22.63
N ASN A 175 8.76 -14.93 -23.92
CA ASN A 175 8.01 -14.29 -25.00
C ASN A 175 6.55 -14.77 -25.13
N GLU A 176 6.27 -16.03 -24.83
CA GLU A 176 4.92 -16.60 -24.91
C GLU A 176 3.97 -15.92 -23.91
N LYS A 177 4.33 -15.93 -22.62
CA LYS A 177 3.57 -15.24 -21.56
C LYS A 177 3.47 -13.73 -21.80
N MET A 178 4.50 -13.13 -22.41
CA MET A 178 4.47 -11.72 -22.79
C MET A 178 3.37 -11.44 -23.82
N PHE A 179 3.20 -12.32 -24.81
CA PHE A 179 2.15 -12.18 -25.82
C PHE A 179 0.76 -12.47 -25.25
N GLU A 180 0.62 -13.42 -24.32
CA GLU A 180 -0.64 -13.66 -23.61
C GLU A 180 -1.11 -12.39 -22.89
N VAL A 181 -0.27 -11.78 -22.05
CA VAL A 181 -0.64 -10.54 -21.35
C VAL A 181 -0.89 -9.38 -22.31
N PHE A 182 -0.18 -9.33 -23.45
CA PHE A 182 -0.43 -8.32 -24.48
C PHE A 182 -1.79 -8.53 -25.16
N ALA A 183 -2.17 -9.77 -25.46
CA ALA A 183 -3.48 -10.10 -26.01
C ALA A 183 -4.60 -9.76 -25.01
N ASP A 184 -4.47 -10.17 -23.75
CA ASP A 184 -5.43 -9.82 -22.67
C ASP A 184 -5.61 -8.29 -22.57
N MET A 185 -4.51 -7.55 -22.67
CA MET A 185 -4.52 -6.08 -22.64
C MET A 185 -5.34 -5.50 -23.81
N GLU A 186 -5.21 -6.06 -25.01
CA GLU A 186 -5.97 -5.66 -26.19
C GLU A 186 -7.46 -6.07 -26.10
N GLU A 187 -7.74 -7.28 -25.65
CA GLU A 187 -9.10 -7.82 -25.49
C GLU A 187 -9.92 -7.03 -24.48
N LEU A 188 -9.28 -6.59 -23.39
CA LEU A 188 -9.89 -5.71 -22.38
C LEU A 188 -9.96 -4.23 -22.84
N GLY A 189 -9.58 -3.93 -24.08
CA GLY A 189 -9.62 -2.57 -24.63
C GLY A 189 -8.60 -1.60 -24.02
N VAL A 190 -7.60 -2.10 -23.29
CA VAL A 190 -6.59 -1.27 -22.64
C VAL A 190 -5.49 -0.92 -23.66
N GLN A 191 -5.37 0.35 -24.03
CA GLN A 191 -4.40 0.72 -25.07
C GLN A 191 -2.93 0.56 -24.62
N PRO A 192 -2.09 -0.17 -25.37
CA PRO A 192 -0.67 -0.32 -25.03
C PRO A 192 0.11 0.99 -25.14
N ASP A 193 1.18 1.10 -24.34
CA ASP A 193 2.11 2.21 -24.46
C ASP A 193 3.06 2.00 -25.64
N GLN A 194 3.62 3.09 -26.15
CA GLN A 194 4.65 3.03 -27.20
C GLN A 194 5.87 2.20 -26.77
N ALA A 195 6.19 2.18 -25.47
CA ALA A 195 7.23 1.31 -24.91
C ALA A 195 6.86 -0.17 -25.02
N ILE A 196 5.59 -0.52 -24.73
CA ILE A 196 5.08 -1.89 -24.86
C ILE A 196 5.10 -2.33 -26.32
N VAL A 197 4.55 -1.50 -27.22
CA VAL A 197 4.54 -1.77 -28.67
C VAL A 197 5.96 -2.00 -29.19
N ARG A 198 6.94 -1.22 -28.72
CA ARG A 198 8.34 -1.44 -29.06
C ARG A 198 8.86 -2.78 -28.55
N MET A 199 8.66 -3.11 -27.28
CA MET A 199 9.11 -4.40 -26.72
C MET A 199 8.51 -5.59 -27.48
N VAL A 200 7.20 -5.57 -27.74
CA VAL A 200 6.50 -6.61 -28.50
C VAL A 200 7.06 -6.70 -29.93
N GLY A 201 7.29 -5.54 -30.57
CA GLY A 201 7.89 -5.48 -31.90
C GLY A 201 9.31 -6.04 -31.96
N ASP A 202 10.15 -5.72 -30.97
CA ASP A 202 11.52 -6.23 -30.86
C ASP A 202 11.52 -7.76 -30.74
N VAL A 203 10.55 -8.32 -30.00
CA VAL A 203 10.37 -9.77 -29.85
C VAL A 203 9.89 -10.41 -31.16
N PHE A 204 8.93 -9.80 -31.88
CA PHE A 204 8.51 -10.30 -33.20
C PHE A 204 9.64 -10.33 -34.22
N GLN A 205 10.47 -9.28 -34.24
CA GLN A 205 11.65 -9.23 -35.11
C GLN A 205 12.66 -10.32 -34.78
N LYS A 206 12.97 -10.51 -33.49
CA LYS A 206 13.89 -11.57 -33.03
C LYS A 206 13.41 -12.97 -33.41
N MET A 207 12.09 -13.19 -33.46
CA MET A 207 11.49 -14.45 -33.87
C MET A 207 11.21 -14.58 -35.38
N GLY A 208 11.55 -13.56 -36.19
CA GLY A 208 11.30 -13.58 -37.63
C GLY A 208 9.83 -13.44 -38.04
N MET A 209 8.94 -13.06 -37.12
CA MET A 209 7.51 -12.88 -37.38
C MET A 209 7.22 -11.48 -37.95
N LEU A 210 7.71 -11.20 -39.16
CA LEU A 210 7.60 -9.88 -39.78
C LEU A 210 6.15 -9.47 -40.08
N ASP A 211 5.28 -10.40 -40.48
CA ASP A 211 3.86 -10.11 -40.75
C ASP A 211 3.14 -9.54 -39.52
N LYS A 212 3.42 -10.11 -38.34
CA LYS A 212 2.84 -9.64 -37.07
C LYS A 212 3.43 -8.29 -36.67
N TYR A 213 4.73 -8.08 -36.92
CA TYR A 213 5.39 -6.82 -36.68
C TYR A 213 4.80 -5.67 -37.51
N ASP A 214 4.53 -5.91 -38.80
CA ASP A 214 3.95 -4.90 -39.69
C ASP A 214 2.50 -4.59 -39.30
N LYS A 215 1.70 -5.61 -38.95
CA LYS A 215 0.36 -5.42 -38.38
C LYS A 215 0.39 -4.59 -37.09
N LEU A 216 1.33 -4.89 -36.19
CA LEU A 216 1.50 -4.15 -34.93
C LEU A 216 1.82 -2.67 -35.18
N LYS A 217 2.73 -2.38 -36.12
CA LYS A 217 3.08 -1.01 -36.50
C LYS A 217 1.93 -0.25 -37.14
N LYS A 218 1.15 -0.91 -38.00
CA LYS A 218 -0.04 -0.33 -38.63
C LYS A 218 -1.09 0.03 -37.57
N LYS A 219 -1.35 -0.89 -36.63
CA LYS A 219 -2.31 -0.68 -35.53
C LYS A 219 -1.87 0.40 -34.54
N TYR A 220 -0.59 0.46 -34.19
CA TYR A 220 -0.03 1.41 -33.24
C TYR A 220 1.10 2.25 -33.85
N PRO A 221 0.77 3.26 -34.67
CA PRO A 221 1.77 4.11 -35.26
C PRO A 221 2.54 4.89 -34.17
N PRO A 222 3.83 5.19 -34.42
CA PRO A 222 4.60 6.00 -33.50
C PRO A 222 3.98 7.38 -33.36
N THR A 223 4.01 7.90 -32.14
CA THR A 223 3.47 9.24 -31.87
C THR A 223 4.37 10.30 -32.50
N SER A 224 3.91 10.95 -33.57
CA SER A 224 4.59 12.06 -34.21
C SER A 224 4.15 13.41 -33.60
N TRP A 225 5.10 14.33 -33.51
CA TRP A 225 4.91 15.68 -33.00
C TRP A 225 5.25 16.69 -34.09
N GLU A 226 4.36 17.64 -34.30
CA GLU A 226 4.59 18.78 -35.18
C GLU A 226 4.68 20.06 -34.36
N TYR A 227 5.53 20.99 -34.81
CA TYR A 227 5.53 22.35 -34.28
C TYR A 227 4.65 23.22 -35.16
N ARG A 228 3.62 23.84 -34.56
CA ARG A 228 2.80 24.84 -35.25
C ARG A 228 2.95 26.18 -34.56
N TYR A 229 2.97 27.24 -35.35
CA TYR A 229 2.96 28.60 -34.84
C TYR A 229 1.51 29.06 -34.76
N ILE A 230 1.03 29.30 -33.54
CA ILE A 230 -0.30 29.85 -33.30
C ILE A 230 -0.10 31.18 -32.57
N LYS A 231 -0.56 32.28 -33.18
CA LYS A 231 -0.40 33.66 -32.63
C LYS A 231 1.07 33.99 -32.27
N GLY A 232 2.01 33.62 -33.14
CA GLY A 232 3.44 33.87 -32.95
C GLY A 232 4.15 32.97 -31.91
N LYS A 233 3.42 32.10 -31.18
CA LYS A 233 4.01 31.15 -30.23
C LYS A 233 4.18 29.77 -30.88
N ARG A 234 5.36 29.17 -30.72
CA ARG A 234 5.65 27.79 -31.18
C ARG A 234 5.03 26.79 -30.21
N ILE A 235 4.03 26.05 -30.67
CA ILE A 235 3.33 25.03 -29.88
C ILE A 235 3.65 23.66 -30.47
N ARG A 236 3.99 22.69 -29.60
CA ARG A 236 4.17 21.30 -29.99
C ARG A 236 2.82 20.59 -29.96
N ILE A 237 2.33 20.17 -31.11
CA ILE A 237 1.03 19.51 -31.28
C ILE A 237 1.28 18.05 -31.66
N ARG A 238 0.51 17.14 -31.08
CA ARG A 238 0.55 15.72 -31.44
C ARG A 238 -0.19 15.54 -32.75
N VAL A 239 0.45 14.94 -33.75
CA VAL A 239 -0.21 14.57 -34.99
C VAL A 239 -1.03 13.32 -34.69
N LYS A 240 -2.36 13.37 -34.84
CA LYS A 240 -3.17 12.15 -34.81
C LYS A 240 -3.01 11.47 -36.17
N GLY A 241 -2.49 10.25 -36.18
CA GLY A 241 -2.56 9.41 -37.37
C GLY A 241 -4.03 9.16 -37.70
N GLN A 242 -4.45 9.50 -38.91
CA GLN A 242 -5.71 9.02 -39.45
C GLN A 242 -5.57 7.52 -39.66
N HIS A 243 -6.26 6.70 -38.87
CA HIS A 243 -6.48 5.31 -39.22
C HIS A 243 -7.99 5.14 -39.31
N SER A 244 -8.48 5.20 -40.54
CA SER A 244 -9.86 4.92 -40.91
C SER A 244 -10.16 3.44 -40.67
N LEU A 245 -11.39 3.20 -40.21
CA LEU A 245 -12.05 1.91 -40.17
C LEU A 245 -12.47 1.57 -41.60
N ASP A 246 -11.57 0.98 -42.39
CA ASP A 246 -11.88 0.52 -43.75
C ASP A 246 -11.56 -0.97 -43.87
N GLU A 247 -12.28 -1.84 -43.14
CA GLU A 247 -12.32 -3.29 -43.44
C GLU A 247 -13.74 -3.91 -43.30
N GLU A 248 -14.81 -3.12 -43.17
CA GLU A 248 -16.20 -3.61 -43.18
C GLU A 248 -17.06 -2.87 -44.23
N ALA A 249 -16.78 -3.05 -45.52
CA ALA A 249 -17.67 -2.53 -46.57
C ALA A 249 -17.67 -3.27 -47.92
N ASP A 250 -16.94 -4.38 -48.09
CA ASP A 250 -16.80 -5.03 -49.40
C ASP A 250 -17.48 -6.41 -49.53
N ASP A 251 -18.34 -6.82 -48.59
CA ASP A 251 -19.06 -8.10 -48.68
C ASP A 251 -20.58 -7.93 -48.48
N CYS A 252 -21.25 -7.16 -49.34
CA CYS A 252 -22.73 -7.15 -49.42
C CYS A 252 -23.33 -6.73 -50.78
N SER A 253 -22.56 -6.69 -51.87
CA SER A 253 -23.06 -6.26 -53.19
C SER A 253 -22.91 -7.31 -54.30
N LEU A 254 -22.92 -8.60 -53.93
CA LEU A 254 -22.99 -9.72 -54.88
C LEU A 254 -24.11 -10.70 -54.48
N ALA A 255 -25.36 -10.21 -54.44
CA ALA A 255 -26.53 -11.06 -54.57
C ALA A 255 -27.68 -10.28 -55.21
N HIS A 256 -28.22 -10.87 -56.29
CA HIS A 256 -29.37 -10.44 -57.10
C HIS A 256 -29.09 -9.53 -58.30
N SER A 257 -28.69 -10.18 -59.40
CA SER A 257 -29.38 -10.05 -60.69
C SER A 257 -28.92 -11.18 -61.61
N THR A 258 -29.77 -12.19 -61.80
CA THR A 258 -29.81 -13.04 -63.00
C THR A 258 -31.12 -13.84 -62.96
N ASP A 259 -31.95 -13.47 -63.94
CA ASP A 259 -33.07 -14.18 -64.59
C ASP A 259 -34.31 -14.64 -63.81
#